data_AF-A0AAP1E5J4-F1
#
_entry.id   AF-A0AAP1E5J4-F1
#
_cell.length_a   1.000
_cell.length_b   1.000
_cell.length_c   1.000
_cell.angle_alpha   90.00
_cell.angle_beta   90.00
_cell.angle_gamma   90.00
#
_symmetry.space_group_name_H-M   'P 1'
#
loop_
_entity.id
_entity.type
_entity.pdbx_description
1 polymer ?
#
loop_
_entity_poly.entity_id
_entity_poly.type
_entity_poly.pdbx_seq_one_letter_code
_entity_poly.pdbx_strand_id
1 'polypeptide(L)'
;MEGWRITLLNEQEKTIFVDADACPVKDEILQTASEYEVQVLFVASFEHYQLSRSNEEKWKYVDPHKEAADLYIANHVKPGDIVVTQDIGLASLLLNRNVSVMSERGRLYKEDTIDFALEGRHFSGKQRRKGVYAKGPKKLNKEDRERFITLLQKILSNDEGILH
;
A
#
# COMPACT_ATOMS: atom_id res chain seq x y z
N MET A 1 35.69 7.19 -29.50
CA MET A 1 34.29 7.44 -29.90
C MET A 1 33.47 6.27 -29.39
N GLU A 2 32.39 6.63 -28.70
CA GLU A 2 31.65 5.85 -27.72
C GLU A 2 30.91 4.66 -28.34
N GLY A 3 30.79 3.58 -27.56
CA GLY A 3 29.96 2.42 -27.92
C GLY A 3 29.50 1.58 -26.73
N TRP A 4 29.73 2.04 -25.49
CA TRP A 4 29.13 1.45 -24.30
C TRP A 4 27.83 2.19 -24.02
N ARG A 5 26.71 1.79 -24.63
CA ARG A 5 25.38 2.17 -24.14
C ARG A 5 24.32 1.12 -24.51
N ILE A 6 23.83 0.45 -23.45
CA ILE A 6 22.40 0.23 -23.13
C ILE A 6 21.68 -0.70 -24.11
N THR A 7 21.23 -1.90 -23.70
CA THR A 7 19.99 -2.06 -22.92
C THR A 7 20.07 -3.28 -21.98
N LEU A 8 20.37 -3.06 -20.70
CA LEU A 8 19.88 -3.93 -19.63
C LEU A 8 18.85 -3.12 -18.84
N LEU A 9 17.74 -2.80 -19.49
CA LEU A 9 16.55 -2.24 -18.83
C LEU A 9 15.56 -3.38 -18.69
N ASN A 10 15.76 -4.16 -17.64
CA ASN A 10 14.64 -4.82 -16.99
C ASN A 10 14.29 -3.97 -15.76
N GLU A 11 14.07 -2.66 -15.99
CA GLU A 11 13.36 -1.82 -15.03
C GLU A 11 11.91 -2.30 -15.08
N GLN A 12 11.55 -3.23 -14.19
CA GLN A 12 10.14 -3.44 -13.92
C GLN A 12 9.63 -2.12 -13.35
N GLU A 13 8.81 -1.43 -14.14
CA GLU A 13 8.17 -0.18 -13.75
C GLU A 13 7.36 -0.43 -12.47
N LYS A 14 7.91 0.05 -11.35
CA LYS A 14 7.34 -0.14 -10.02
C LYS A 14 6.05 0.65 -9.91
N THR A 15 5.04 0.04 -9.30
CA THR A 15 3.76 0.71 -9.03
C THR A 15 3.44 0.68 -7.55
N ILE A 16 2.94 1.81 -7.03
CA ILE A 16 2.36 1.89 -5.69
C ILE A 16 0.85 1.63 -5.81
N PHE A 17 0.41 0.46 -5.34
CA PHE A 17 -1.01 0.15 -5.18
C PHE A 17 -1.48 0.62 -3.81
N VAL A 18 -2.62 1.32 -3.79
CA VAL A 18 -3.20 1.85 -2.56
C VAL A 18 -4.60 1.31 -2.41
N ASP A 19 -4.85 0.59 -1.32
CA ASP A 19 -6.20 0.33 -0.82
C ASP A 19 -6.78 1.66 -0.34
N ALA A 20 -7.63 2.26 -1.18
CA ALA A 20 -7.98 3.68 -1.11
C ALA A 20 -9.30 3.94 -0.38
N ASP A 21 -9.97 2.88 0.11
CA ASP A 21 -11.30 2.98 0.68
C ASP A 21 -11.34 3.90 1.92
N ALA A 22 -10.29 3.86 2.74
CA ALA A 22 -10.16 4.71 3.93
C ALA A 22 -8.77 5.36 4.09
N CYS A 23 -7.94 5.39 3.05
CA CYS A 23 -6.55 5.84 3.13
C CYS A 23 -6.44 7.36 3.46
N PRO A 24 -5.86 7.75 4.62
CA PRO A 24 -5.73 9.14 5.06
C PRO A 24 -4.41 9.80 4.62
N VAL A 25 -3.55 9.08 3.89
CA VAL A 25 -2.19 9.50 3.48
C VAL A 25 -2.04 9.64 1.95
N LYS A 26 -3.15 9.91 1.24
CA LYS A 26 -3.17 10.01 -0.24
C LYS A 26 -2.24 11.10 -0.76
N ASP A 27 -2.18 12.23 -0.06
CA ASP A 27 -1.34 13.37 -0.46
C ASP A 27 0.15 13.05 -0.26
N GLU A 28 0.52 12.42 0.86
CA GLU A 28 1.89 11.95 1.09
C GLU A 28 2.33 10.94 0.03
N ILE A 29 1.46 9.99 -0.33
CA ILE A 29 1.74 9.01 -1.39
C ILE A 29 2.01 9.73 -2.72
N LEU A 30 1.12 10.64 -3.12
CA LEU A 30 1.26 11.35 -4.39
C LEU A 30 2.52 12.21 -4.44
N GLN A 31 2.84 12.92 -3.34
CA GLN A 31 4.04 13.73 -3.24
C GLN A 31 5.29 12.87 -3.34
N THR A 32 5.44 11.85 -2.48
CA THR A 32 6.62 11.00 -2.48
C THR A 32 6.76 10.21 -3.79
N ALA A 33 5.67 9.70 -4.35
CA ALA A 33 5.75 8.99 -5.63
C ALA A 33 6.22 9.89 -6.77
N SER A 34 5.82 11.17 -6.78
CA SER A 34 6.26 12.12 -7.81
C SER A 34 7.75 12.46 -7.72
N GLU A 35 8.33 12.45 -6.51
CA GLU A 35 9.77 12.69 -6.30
C GLU A 35 10.63 11.56 -6.87
N TYR A 36 10.08 10.35 -6.99
CA TYR A 36 10.76 9.15 -7.49
C TYR A 36 10.25 8.70 -8.87
N GLU A 37 9.40 9.49 -9.53
CA GLU A 37 8.79 9.17 -10.83
C GLU A 37 8.07 7.80 -10.87
N VAL A 38 7.50 7.38 -9.74
CA VAL A 38 6.80 6.09 -9.59
C VAL A 38 5.29 6.23 -9.81
N GLN A 39 4.70 5.28 -10.54
CA GLN A 39 3.26 5.26 -10.77
C GLN A 39 2.47 4.94 -9.50
N VAL A 40 1.29 5.55 -9.34
CA VAL A 40 0.38 5.29 -8.22
C VAL A 40 -0.98 4.88 -8.76
N LEU A 41 -1.50 3.75 -8.26
CA LEU A 41 -2.84 3.28 -8.54
C LEU A 41 -3.66 3.15 -7.26
N PHE A 42 -4.62 4.04 -7.09
CA PHE A 42 -5.61 3.98 -6.02
C PHE A 42 -6.73 3.02 -6.42
N VAL A 43 -6.98 2.00 -5.59
CA VAL A 43 -8.04 1.02 -5.81
C VAL A 43 -9.11 1.25 -4.75
N ALA A 44 -10.34 1.56 -5.18
CA ALA A 44 -11.47 1.83 -4.28
C ALA A 44 -12.75 1.15 -4.78
N SER A 45 -13.62 0.79 -3.86
CA SER A 45 -14.97 0.32 -4.18
C SER A 45 -15.86 1.46 -4.69
N PHE A 46 -16.82 1.16 -5.59
CA PHE A 46 -17.76 2.17 -6.11
C PHE A 46 -18.60 2.86 -5.02
N GLU A 47 -18.77 2.26 -3.82
CA GLU A 47 -19.44 2.92 -2.69
C GLU A 47 -18.70 4.17 -2.18
N HIS A 48 -17.43 4.34 -2.56
CA HIS A 48 -16.60 5.48 -2.20
C HIS A 48 -16.37 6.46 -3.36
N TYR A 49 -17.18 6.36 -4.41
CA TYR A 49 -17.16 7.25 -5.55
C TYR A 49 -17.58 8.68 -5.14
N GLN A 50 -16.60 9.53 -4.84
CA GLN A 50 -16.80 10.98 -4.79
C GLN A 50 -16.51 11.55 -6.18
N LEU A 51 -17.56 12.07 -6.83
CA LEU A 51 -17.55 12.86 -8.07
C LEU A 51 -16.73 14.14 -7.89
N SER A 52 -15.42 14.00 -7.87
CA SER A 52 -14.51 15.02 -8.33
C SER A 52 -13.22 14.29 -8.63
N ARG A 53 -12.68 14.40 -9.84
CA ARG A 53 -11.29 14.86 -10.04
C ARG A 53 -10.79 14.63 -11.45
N SER A 54 -10.00 15.61 -11.84
CA SER A 54 -9.17 15.76 -13.02
C SER A 54 -8.04 14.72 -13.20
N ASN A 55 -8.08 13.55 -12.56
CA ASN A 55 -6.98 12.57 -12.54
C ASN A 55 -7.49 11.12 -12.60
N GLU A 56 -8.36 10.79 -13.55
CA GLU A 56 -8.96 9.44 -13.69
C GLU A 56 -7.90 8.33 -13.89
N GLU A 57 -6.74 8.66 -14.46
CA GLU A 57 -5.67 7.70 -14.79
C GLU A 57 -5.04 7.01 -13.57
N LYS A 58 -5.11 7.62 -12.39
CA LYS A 58 -4.53 7.08 -11.14
C LYS A 58 -5.52 6.28 -10.31
N TRP A 59 -6.77 6.12 -10.76
CA TRP A 59 -7.84 5.48 -9.99
C TRP A 59 -8.39 4.25 -10.71
N LYS A 60 -8.52 3.17 -9.96
CA LYS A 60 -9.31 2.00 -10.32
C LYS A 60 -10.49 1.87 -9.37
N TYR A 61 -11.69 2.00 -9.92
CA TYR A 61 -12.91 1.64 -9.23
C TYR A 61 -13.26 0.19 -9.51
N VAL A 62 -13.60 -0.55 -8.45
CA VAL A 62 -14.02 -1.95 -8.49
C VAL A 62 -15.42 -2.10 -7.94
N ASP A 63 -16.09 -3.19 -8.31
CA ASP A 63 -17.44 -3.51 -7.86
C ASP A 63 -17.56 -3.38 -6.33
N PRO A 64 -18.73 -2.98 -5.80
CA PRO A 64 -18.95 -2.77 -4.36
C PRO A 64 -18.98 -4.07 -3.55
N HIS A 65 -18.48 -5.18 -4.11
CA HIS A 65 -18.38 -6.41 -3.37
C HIS A 65 -17.32 -6.29 -2.28
N LYS A 66 -17.64 -6.89 -1.13
CA LYS A 66 -16.70 -7.05 -0.04
C LYS A 66 -15.42 -7.70 -0.57
N GLU A 67 -14.25 -7.12 -0.30
CA GLU A 67 -12.92 -7.59 -0.75
C GLU A 67 -12.61 -7.37 -2.26
N ALA A 68 -13.44 -6.66 -3.02
CA ALA A 68 -13.16 -6.42 -4.44
C ALA A 68 -11.85 -5.65 -4.67
N ALA A 69 -11.53 -4.66 -3.83
CA ALA A 69 -10.29 -3.89 -3.92
C ALA A 69 -9.08 -4.77 -3.60
N ASP A 70 -9.17 -5.57 -2.53
CA ASP A 70 -8.13 -6.53 -2.13
C ASP A 70 -7.83 -7.54 -3.25
N LEU A 71 -8.87 -8.12 -3.85
CA LEU A 71 -8.74 -9.06 -4.96
C LEU A 71 -8.12 -8.41 -6.19
N TYR A 72 -8.52 -7.17 -6.51
CA TYR A 72 -7.91 -6.44 -7.62
C TYR A 72 -6.42 -6.24 -7.37
N ILE A 73 -6.03 -5.71 -6.22
CA ILE A 73 -4.62 -5.49 -5.86
C ILE A 73 -3.85 -6.81 -5.94
N ALA A 74 -4.36 -7.87 -5.29
CA ALA A 74 -3.70 -9.18 -5.25
C ALA A 74 -3.50 -9.82 -6.64
N ASN A 75 -4.34 -9.49 -7.61
CA ASN A 75 -4.24 -10.01 -8.97
C ASN A 75 -3.36 -9.17 -9.91
N HIS A 76 -3.07 -7.92 -9.58
CA HIS A 76 -2.36 -6.99 -10.48
C HIS A 76 -0.95 -6.63 -10.03
N VAL A 77 -0.63 -6.82 -8.75
CA VAL A 77 0.74 -6.59 -8.25
C VAL A 77 1.75 -7.55 -8.88
N LYS A 78 2.97 -7.03 -9.07
CA LYS A 78 4.14 -7.73 -9.57
C LYS A 78 5.28 -7.63 -8.56
N PRO A 79 6.27 -8.53 -8.60
CA PRO A 79 7.49 -8.39 -7.82
C PRO A 79 8.09 -6.98 -7.94
N GLY A 80 8.50 -6.38 -6.83
CA GLY A 80 9.03 -5.01 -6.77
C GLY A 80 7.98 -3.94 -6.49
N ASP A 81 6.68 -4.22 -6.68
CA ASP A 81 5.61 -3.26 -6.36
C ASP A 81 5.52 -2.95 -4.85
N ILE A 82 4.83 -1.86 -4.55
CA ILE A 82 4.55 -1.43 -3.18
C ILE A 82 3.03 -1.44 -2.97
N VAL A 83 2.57 -2.02 -1.87
CA VAL A 83 1.15 -1.97 -1.47
C VAL A 83 0.98 -1.23 -0.15
N VAL A 84 0.11 -0.22 -0.15
CA VAL A 84 -0.32 0.48 1.05
C VAL A 84 -1.70 -0.03 1.45
N THR A 85 -1.81 -0.72 2.60
CA THR A 85 -3.08 -1.24 3.12
C THR A 85 -3.09 -1.36 4.66
N GLN A 86 -4.28 -1.23 5.24
CA GLN A 86 -4.54 -1.58 6.65
C GLN A 86 -5.09 -3.00 6.81
N ASP A 87 -5.45 -3.68 5.72
CA ASP A 87 -5.97 -5.04 5.78
C ASP A 87 -4.83 -6.05 5.96
N ILE A 88 -4.76 -6.61 7.17
CA ILE A 88 -3.78 -7.65 7.54
C ILE A 88 -3.93 -8.91 6.67
N GLY A 89 -5.14 -9.23 6.22
CA GLY A 89 -5.41 -10.35 5.31
C GLY A 89 -4.82 -10.10 3.94
N LEU A 90 -5.08 -8.92 3.33
CA LEU A 90 -4.43 -8.53 2.07
C LEU A 90 -2.90 -8.53 2.22
N ALA A 91 -2.39 -7.94 3.31
CA ALA A 91 -0.96 -7.93 3.56
C ALA A 91 -0.37 -9.34 3.62
N SER A 92 -1.01 -10.26 4.36
CA SER A 92 -0.59 -11.66 4.45
C SER A 92 -0.54 -12.37 3.08
N LEU A 93 -1.51 -12.11 2.20
CA LEU A 93 -1.56 -12.70 0.86
C LEU A 93 -0.40 -12.25 -0.05
N LEU A 94 0.16 -11.07 0.23
CA LEU A 94 1.13 -10.40 -0.64
C LEU A 94 2.59 -10.60 -0.22
N LEU A 95 2.86 -10.89 1.06
CA LEU A 95 4.23 -10.98 1.59
C LEU A 95 5.13 -11.97 0.82
N ASN A 96 4.57 -13.13 0.43
CA ASN A 96 5.32 -14.16 -0.31
C ASN A 96 5.53 -13.84 -1.81
N ARG A 97 5.16 -12.64 -2.29
CA ARG A 97 5.18 -12.27 -3.73
C ARG A 97 6.32 -11.33 -4.13
N ASN A 98 7.30 -11.12 -3.25
CA ASN A 98 8.37 -10.13 -3.43
C ASN A 98 7.82 -8.71 -3.64
N VAL A 99 6.78 -8.36 -2.88
CA VAL A 99 6.09 -7.06 -2.90
C VAL A 99 6.29 -6.42 -1.53
N SER A 100 6.58 -5.11 -1.50
CA SER A 100 6.70 -4.38 -0.24
C SER A 100 5.31 -3.96 0.25
N VAL A 101 4.85 -4.49 1.38
CA VAL A 101 3.55 -4.13 1.95
C VAL A 101 3.72 -3.26 3.19
N MET A 102 3.07 -2.11 3.23
CA MET A 102 3.12 -1.19 4.37
C MET A 102 1.75 -0.64 4.75
N SER A 103 1.62 -0.20 6.00
CA SER A 103 0.43 0.50 6.49
C SER A 103 0.58 2.00 6.38
N GLU A 104 -0.54 2.72 6.40
CA GLU A 104 -0.62 4.19 6.39
C GLU A 104 0.02 4.83 7.64
N ARG A 105 0.41 4.01 8.64
CA ARG A 105 1.12 4.44 9.86
C ARG A 105 2.63 4.32 9.78
N GLY A 106 3.17 3.94 8.61
CA GLY A 106 4.60 3.72 8.43
C GLY A 106 5.10 2.44 9.09
N ARG A 107 4.30 1.37 9.06
CA ARG A 107 4.74 0.02 9.45
C ARG A 107 4.88 -0.84 8.20
N LEU A 108 6.05 -1.46 8.04
CA LEU A 108 6.25 -2.54 7.07
C LEU A 108 5.68 -3.84 7.63
N TYR A 109 4.88 -4.55 6.84
CA TYR A 109 4.48 -5.91 7.17
C TYR A 109 5.61 -6.88 6.81
N LYS A 110 5.74 -7.94 7.61
CA LYS A 110 6.80 -8.95 7.45
C LYS A 110 6.23 -10.33 7.73
N GLU A 111 6.73 -11.34 7.04
CA GLU A 111 6.30 -12.74 7.20
C GLU A 111 6.45 -13.22 8.65
N ASP A 112 7.54 -12.84 9.31
CA ASP A 112 7.84 -13.24 10.69
C ASP A 112 6.86 -12.69 11.75
N THR A 113 6.07 -11.67 11.42
CA THR A 113 5.14 -11.01 12.36
C THR A 113 3.68 -11.05 11.91
N ILE A 114 3.39 -11.54 10.70
CA ILE A 114 2.05 -11.50 10.13
C ILE A 114 1.10 -12.48 10.80
N ASP A 115 1.58 -13.67 11.17
CA ASP A 115 0.76 -14.69 11.85
C ASP A 115 0.26 -14.18 13.20
N PHE A 116 1.13 -13.53 13.98
CA PHE A 116 0.74 -12.89 15.24
C PHE A 116 -0.29 -11.77 15.01
N ALA A 117 -0.14 -10.99 13.94
CA ALA A 117 -1.10 -9.95 13.59
C ALA A 117 -2.47 -10.54 13.20
N LEU A 118 -2.49 -11.66 12.46
CA LEU A 118 -3.71 -12.39 12.12
C LEU A 118 -4.39 -12.95 13.37
N GLU A 119 -3.65 -13.58 14.27
CA GLU A 119 -4.17 -14.07 15.55
C GLU A 119 -4.80 -12.94 16.38
N GLY A 120 -4.13 -11.79 16.46
CA GLY A 120 -4.67 -10.59 17.11
C GLY A 120 -5.98 -10.10 16.49
N ARG A 121 -6.08 -10.13 15.14
CA ARG A 121 -7.33 -9.81 14.40
C ARG A 121 -8.43 -10.82 14.73
N HIS A 122 -8.13 -12.11 14.73
CA HIS A 122 -9.07 -13.18 15.07
C HIS A 122 -9.57 -13.07 16.51
N PHE A 123 -8.67 -12.82 17.46
CA PHE A 123 -9.03 -12.63 18.87
C PHE A 123 -9.93 -11.41 19.05
N SER A 124 -9.56 -10.26 18.46
CA SER A 124 -10.37 -9.04 18.48
C SER A 124 -11.76 -9.27 17.85
N GLY A 125 -11.83 -10.05 16.77
CA GLY A 125 -13.09 -10.48 16.17
C GLY A 125 -13.95 -11.36 17.08
N LYS A 126 -13.34 -12.30 17.83
CA LYS A 126 -14.03 -13.09 18.86
C LYS A 126 -14.57 -12.20 19.98
N GLN A 127 -13.81 -11.19 20.42
CA GLN A 127 -14.27 -10.25 21.46
C GLN A 127 -15.46 -9.41 21.00
N ARG A 128 -15.44 -8.89 19.76
CA ARG A 128 -16.57 -8.15 19.18
C ARG A 128 -17.85 -9.00 19.13
N ARG A 129 -17.75 -10.28 18.74
CA ARG A 129 -18.90 -11.21 18.75
C ARG A 129 -19.47 -11.46 20.14
N LYS A 130 -18.68 -11.24 21.19
CA LYS A 130 -19.10 -11.30 22.60
C LYS A 130 -19.60 -9.94 23.12
N GLY A 131 -19.74 -8.93 22.26
CA GLY A 131 -20.16 -7.57 22.63
C GLY A 131 -19.05 -6.72 23.24
N VAL A 132 -17.80 -7.19 23.23
CA VAL A 132 -16.65 -6.43 23.75
C VAL A 132 -15.98 -5.69 22.60
N TYR A 133 -16.11 -4.36 22.60
CA TYR A 133 -15.55 -3.48 21.59
C TYR A 133 -14.33 -2.74 22.16
N ALA A 134 -13.17 -2.92 21.54
CA ALA A 134 -12.03 -2.05 21.79
C ALA A 134 -12.31 -0.65 21.23
N LYS A 135 -11.66 0.37 21.79
CA LYS A 135 -11.60 1.69 21.14
C LYS A 135 -11.03 1.51 19.74
N GLY A 136 -11.67 2.13 18.75
CA GLY A 136 -11.20 2.11 17.36
C GLY A 136 -9.76 2.63 17.23
N PRO A 137 -9.13 2.42 16.06
CA PRO A 137 -7.79 2.93 15.82
C PRO A 137 -7.75 4.43 16.10
N LYS A 138 -6.71 4.89 16.80
CA LYS A 138 -6.52 6.31 17.10
C LYS A 138 -6.48 7.11 15.79
N LYS A 139 -6.80 8.40 15.80
CA LYS A 139 -6.57 9.24 14.62
C LYS A 139 -5.07 9.23 14.26
N LEU A 140 -4.75 9.24 12.97
CA LEU A 140 -3.38 9.38 12.48
C LEU A 140 -2.79 10.70 13.01
N ASN A 141 -1.61 10.65 13.61
CA ASN A 141 -0.91 11.84 14.11
C ASN A 141 0.24 12.27 13.17
N LYS A 142 0.93 13.35 13.51
CA LYS A 142 2.04 13.88 12.70
C LYS A 142 3.21 12.89 12.62
N GLU A 143 3.55 12.26 13.74
CA GLU A 143 4.63 11.27 13.83
C GLU A 143 4.34 10.04 12.96
N ASP A 144 3.09 9.58 12.90
CA ASP A 144 2.64 8.49 12.03
C ASP A 144 2.86 8.85 10.54
N ARG A 145 2.53 10.09 10.14
CA ARG A 145 2.72 10.58 8.77
C ARG A 145 4.20 10.71 8.42
N GLU A 146 5.01 11.26 9.32
CA GLU A 146 6.46 11.34 9.14
C GLU A 146 7.09 9.94 9.00
N ARG A 147 6.69 8.99 9.86
CA ARG A 147 7.10 7.58 9.72
C ARG A 147 6.67 6.98 8.39
N PHE A 148 5.45 7.25 7.94
CA PHE A 148 4.95 6.78 6.66
C PHE A 148 5.82 7.26 5.50
N ILE A 149 6.09 8.57 5.43
CA ILE A 149 6.93 9.17 4.39
C ILE A 149 8.34 8.58 4.43
N THR A 150 8.98 8.54 5.60
CA THR A 150 10.34 8.00 5.75
C THR A 150 10.41 6.54 5.32
N LEU A 151 9.43 5.72 5.66
CA LEU A 151 9.40 4.32 5.24
C LEU A 151 9.20 4.20 3.73
N LEU A 152 8.27 4.95 3.15
CA LEU A 152 8.01 4.94 1.71
C LEU A 152 9.25 5.37 0.92
N GLN A 153 9.87 6.48 1.30
CA GLN A 153 11.13 6.95 0.72
C GLN A 153 12.24 5.89 0.82
N LYS A 154 12.36 5.22 1.97
CA LYS A 154 13.36 4.16 2.15
C LYS A 154 13.13 2.96 1.23
N ILE A 155 11.88 2.55 1.02
CA ILE A 155 11.56 1.45 0.09
C ILE A 155 11.89 1.86 -1.35
N LEU A 156 11.54 3.09 -1.72
CA LEU A 156 11.81 3.62 -3.05
C LEU A 156 13.32 3.80 -3.31
N SER A 157 14.09 4.29 -2.34
CA SER A 157 15.52 4.58 -2.50
C SER A 157 16.44 3.35 -2.43
N ASN A 158 16.07 2.32 -1.66
CA ASN A 158 16.89 1.10 -1.55
C ASN A 158 16.93 0.27 -2.82
N ASP A 159 15.90 0.38 -3.68
CA ASP A 159 15.83 -0.35 -4.94
C ASP A 159 16.46 0.40 -6.11
N GLU A 160 16.57 1.74 -6.02
CA GLU A 160 17.18 2.61 -7.04
C GLU A 160 18.71 2.57 -7.05
N GLY A 161 19.35 1.85 -6.12
CA GLY A 161 20.81 1.79 -6.06
C GLY A 161 21.44 3.18 -6.01
N ILE A 162 21.28 3.87 -4.88
CA ILE A 162 21.91 5.18 -4.55
C ILE A 162 21.27 6.37 -5.28
N LEU A 163 20.60 7.22 -4.51
CA LEU A 163 20.63 8.67 -4.75
C LEU A 163 21.00 9.38 -3.45
N HIS A 164 22.29 9.76 -3.41
CA HIS A 164 23.02 10.71 -2.54
C HIS A 164 22.72 10.82 -1.05
#